data_AF-A0A2G9N1K5-F1
#
_entry.id   AF-A0A2G9N1K5-F1
#
_cell.length_a   1.000
_cell.length_b   1.000
_cell.length_c   1.000
_cell.angle_alpha   90.00
_cell.angle_beta   90.00
_cell.angle_gamma   90.00
#
_symmetry.space_group_name_H-M   'P 1'
#
loop_
_entity.id
_entity.type
_entity.pdbx_description
1 polymer ?
#
loop_
_entity_poly.entity_id
_entity_poly.type
_entity_poly.pdbx_seq_one_letter_code
_entity_poly.pdbx_strand_id
1 'polypeptide(L)' 'MSQKFRIFKTGQFDNDFEALEKNDKQRVENFLRQLSEKGSAVGKPLSGLKFFREKKIRRKKALLFDL' A
#
# COMPACT_ATOMS: atom_id res chain seq x y z
N MET A 1 21.40 -3.45 -9.88
CA MET A 1 20.64 -2.34 -9.27
C MET A 1 19.23 -2.83 -9.01
N SER A 2 18.69 -2.69 -7.80
CA SER A 2 17.30 -3.12 -7.53
C SER A 2 16.35 -2.13 -8.20
N GLN A 3 15.54 -2.59 -9.14
CA GLN A 3 14.57 -1.77 -9.86
C GLN A 3 13.44 -1.39 -8.89
N LYS A 4 13.33 -0.10 -8.55
CA LYS A 4 12.28 0.37 -7.66
C LYS A 4 10.97 0.50 -8.43
N PHE A 5 9.88 0.01 -7.85
CA PHE A 5 8.53 0.17 -8.36
C PHE A 5 8.06 1.61 -8.15
N ARG A 6 7.45 2.18 -9.19
CA ARG A 6 6.80 3.48 -9.11
C ARG A 6 5.42 3.31 -8.49
N ILE A 7 5.11 4.11 -7.48
CA ILE A 7 3.85 4.07 -6.76
C ILE A 7 2.98 5.23 -7.22
N PHE A 8 1.73 4.91 -7.58
CA PHE A 8 0.69 5.89 -7.87
C PHE A 8 -0.34 5.87 -6.75
N LYS A 9 -0.80 7.04 -6.35
CA LYS A 9 -1.81 7.22 -5.30
C LYS A 9 -3.01 7.94 -5.90
N THR A 10 -4.20 7.59 -5.42
CA THR A 10 -5.42 8.31 -5.76
C THR A 10 -5.61 9.47 -4.79
N GLY A 11 -6.36 10.50 -5.18
CA GLY A 11 -6.70 11.59 -4.26
C GLY A 11 -7.46 11.10 -3.01
N GLN A 12 -8.26 10.03 -3.16
CA GLN A 12 -8.91 9.40 -2.00
C GLN A 12 -7.90 8.80 -1.02
N PHE A 13 -6.84 8.16 -1.51
CA PHE A 13 -5.79 7.63 -0.64
C PHE A 13 -5.11 8.75 0.15
N ASP A 14 -4.81 9.88 -0.49
CA ASP A 14 -4.15 11.01 0.19
C ASP A 14 -5.06 11.60 1.27
N ASN A 15 -6.36 11.78 0.98
CA ASN A 15 -7.35 12.22 1.98
C ASN A 15 -7.44 11.25 3.17
N ASP A 16 -7.52 9.95 2.90
CA ASP A 16 -7.62 8.92 3.94
C ASP A 16 -6.32 8.82 4.76
N PHE A 17 -5.16 9.00 4.10
CA PHE A 17 -3.86 9.03 4.75
C PHE A 17 -3.74 10.22 5.69
N GLU A 18 -4.18 11.41 5.27
CA GLU A 18 -4.12 12.61 6.10
C GLU A 18 -4.96 12.50 7.37
N ALA A 19 -6.08 11.78 7.31
CA ALA A 19 -6.95 11.49 8.45
C ALA A 19 -6.39 10.45 9.44
N LEU A 20 -5.22 9.85 9.17
CA LEU A 20 -4.60 8.88 10.08
C LEU A 20 -3.86 9.55 11.24
N GLU A 21 -3.85 8.87 12.38
CA GLU A 21 -2.96 9.22 13.49
C GLU A 21 -1.50 9.00 13.09
N LYS A 22 -0.58 9.77 13.73
CA LYS A 22 0.86 9.75 13.45
C LYS A 22 1.46 8.33 13.39
N ASN A 23 1.07 7.47 14.31
CA ASN A 23 1.56 6.08 14.37
C ASN A 23 1.11 5.24 13.17
N ASP A 24 -0.10 5.47 12.66
CA ASP A 24 -0.61 4.76 11.50
C ASP A 24 -0.08 5.36 10.19
N LYS A 25 0.12 6.69 10.12
CA LYS A 25 0.86 7.33 9.01
C LYS A 25 2.25 6.71 8.83
N GLN A 26 3.02 6.58 9.92
CA GLN A 26 4.37 5.98 9.88
C GLN A 26 4.35 4.53 9.37
N ARG A 27 3.30 3.76 9.68
CA ARG A 27 3.15 2.39 9.17
C ARG A 27 2.85 2.37 7.68
N VAL A 28 2.00 3.27 7.21
CA VAL A 28 1.71 3.41 5.79
C VAL A 28 2.95 3.85 5.02
N GLU A 29 3.77 4.77 5.55
CA GLU A 29 5.04 5.18 4.94
C GLU A 29 6.03 4.02 4.82
N ASN A 30 6.23 3.27 5.92
CA ASN A 30 7.08 2.08 5.91
C ASN A 30 6.58 1.04 4.90
N PHE A 31 5.27 0.93 4.76
CA PHE A 31 4.63 0.05 3.81
C PHE A 31 4.85 0.52 2.36
N LEU A 32 4.69 1.82 2.06
CA LEU A 32 4.98 2.40 0.75
C LEU A 32 6.45 2.18 0.36
N ARG A 33 7.37 2.33 1.32
CA ARG A 33 8.79 2.02 1.10
C ARG A 33 8.99 0.56 0.68
N GLN A 34 8.38 -0.39 1.40
CA GLN A 34 8.44 -1.81 1.03
C GLN A 34 7.82 -2.07 -0.34
N LEU A 35 6.70 -1.43 -0.66
CA LEU A 35 6.04 -1.55 -1.96
C LEU A 35 6.96 -1.07 -3.09
N SER A 36 7.68 0.05 -2.87
CA SER A 36 8.63 0.57 -3.86
C SER A 36 9.82 -0.37 -4.10
N GLU A 37 10.18 -1.20 -3.13
CA GLU A 37 11.34 -2.09 -3.22
C GLU A 37 10.97 -3.49 -3.74
N LYS A 38 9.77 -3.97 -3.40
CA LYS A 38 9.38 -5.37 -3.58
C LYS A 38 8.12 -5.56 -4.45
N GLY A 39 7.43 -4.48 -4.80
CA GLY A 39 6.26 -4.48 -5.67
C GLY A 39 5.20 -5.48 -5.24
N SER A 40 4.84 -6.37 -6.17
CA SER A 40 3.84 -7.43 -6.03
C SER A 40 4.09 -8.39 -4.86
N ALA A 41 5.32 -8.50 -4.33
CA ALA A 41 5.57 -9.38 -3.19
C ALA A 41 4.96 -8.85 -1.87
N VAL A 42 4.44 -7.62 -1.86
CA VAL A 42 3.91 -6.96 -0.67
C VAL A 42 2.39 -7.01 -0.64
N GLY A 43 1.82 -7.51 0.46
CA GLY A 43 0.37 -7.64 0.66
C GLY A 43 -0.18 -8.99 0.20
N LYS A 44 -1.42 -9.30 0.60
CA LYS A 44 -2.11 -10.54 0.19
C LYS A 44 -2.95 -10.28 -1.05
N PRO A 45 -2.99 -11.19 -2.04
CA PRO A 45 -3.93 -11.09 -3.15
C PRO A 45 -5.37 -10.96 -2.64
N LEU A 46 -6.14 -10.05 -3.23
CA LEU A 46 -7.57 -10.02 -3.02
C LEU A 46 -8.19 -11.22 -3.75
N SER A 47 -9.01 -12.02 -3.06
CA SER A 47 -9.56 -13.25 -3.63
C SER A 47 -10.27 -12.98 -4.96
N GLY A 48 -9.90 -13.72 -6.01
CA GLY A 48 -10.49 -13.59 -7.34
C GLY A 48 -9.97 -12.43 -8.20
N LEU A 49 -9.14 -11.53 -7.65
CA LEU A 49 -8.64 -10.34 -8.36
C LEU A 49 -7.11 -10.37 -8.46
N LYS A 50 -6.59 -10.87 -9.60
CA LYS A 50 -5.16 -11.15 -9.82
C LYS A 50 -4.21 -9.95 -9.60
N PHE A 51 -4.70 -8.74 -9.83
CA PHE A 51 -3.94 -7.48 -9.78
C PHE A 51 -4.14 -6.68 -8.49
N PHE A 52 -5.13 -7.07 -7.68
CA PHE A 52 -5.47 -6.35 -6.46
C PHE A 52 -4.88 -7.06 -5.26
N ARG A 53 -4.31 -6.30 -4.33
CA ARG A 53 -3.77 -6.80 -3.07
C ARG A 53 -4.33 -5.98 -1.91
N GLU A 54 -4.41 -6.60 -0.74
CA GLU A 54 -4.72 -5.91 0.50
C GLU A 54 -3.58 -6.03 1.51
N LYS A 55 -3.34 -4.94 2.25
CA LYS A 55 -2.51 -4.95 3.45
C LYS A 55 -3.32 -4.46 4.64
N LYS A 56 -3.43 -5.30 5.66
CA LYS A 56 -4.04 -4.93 6.94
C LYS A 56 -3.08 -4.05 7.75
N ILE A 57 -3.59 -2.92 8.24
CA ILE A 57 -2.90 -1.98 9.13
C ILE A 57 -3.78 -1.84 10.38
N ARG A 58 -3.47 -2.60 11.44
CA ARG A 58 -4.32 -2.76 12.63
C ARG A 58 -5.78 -3.11 12.28
N ARG A 59 -6.71 -2.18 12.51
CA ARG A 59 -8.16 -2.33 12.24
C ARG A 59 -8.56 -1.79 10.86
N LYS A 60 -7.64 -1.16 10.13
CA LYS A 60 -7.85 -0.59 8.78
C LYS A 60 -7.20 -1.49 7.71
N LYS A 61 -7.63 -1.34 6.46
CA LYS A 61 -7.08 -2.07 5.31
C LYS A 61 -6.65 -1.06 4.23
N ALA A 62 -5.46 -1.25 3.68
CA ALA A 62 -4.98 -0.54 2.50
C ALA A 62 -5.16 -1.43 1.26
N LEU A 63 -5.86 -0.91 0.25
CA LEU A 63 -6.02 -1.55 -1.05
C LEU A 63 -4.85 -1.16 -1.96
N LEU A 64 -4.41 -2.12 -2.75
CA LEU A 64 -3.25 -2.03 -3.62
C LEU A 64 -3.64 -2.55 -4.98
N PHE A 65 -3.09 -1.91 -6.01
CA PHE A 65 -3.28 -2.31 -7.38
C PHE A 65 -1.93 -2.38 -8.06
N ASP A 66 -1.71 -3.46 -8.79
CA ASP A 66 -0.47 -3.81 -9.47
C ASP A 66 -0.80 -4.01 -10.95
N LEU A 67 -0.19 -3.21 -11.83
CA LEU A 67 -0.40 -3.20 -13.29
C LEU A 67 0.77 -3.84 -14.01
#